data_AF-A0AAN6LUZ6-F1
#
_entry.id   AF-A0AAN6LUZ6-F1
#
_cell.length_a   1.000
_cell.length_b   1.000
_cell.length_c   1.000
_cell.angle_alpha   90.00
_cell.angle_beta   90.00
_cell.angle_gamma   90.00
#
_symmetry.space_group_name_H-M   'P 1'
#
loop_
_entity.id
_entity.type
_entity.pdbx_description
1 polymer ?
#
loop_
_entity_poly.entity_id
_entity_poly.type
_entity_poly.pdbx_seq_one_letter_code
_entity_poly.pdbx_strand_id
1 'polypeptide(L)'
;MSKTDTDVGTGLVGAPACGDVMKLQIRVDPNNNTISDVKFKTFGCGSAIASSSYLTELVRGMTLEDAAKIRNTEIAKELCLPPVKLHCSMLAEDAIKSAISNYYTKNPTARKATNLGGTGSSLPKIEVETVTEPKAATA
;
A
#
# COMPACT_ATOMS: atom_id res chain seq x y z
N MET A 1 5.34 -2.88 -13.75
CA MET A 1 6.25 -3.47 -12.74
C MET A 1 5.89 -4.93 -12.65
N SER A 2 6.87 -5.82 -12.71
CA SER A 2 6.60 -7.24 -12.50
C SER A 2 6.26 -7.46 -11.03
N LYS A 3 5.23 -8.25 -10.73
CA LYS A 3 4.89 -8.60 -9.33
C LYS A 3 5.96 -9.51 -8.71
N THR A 4 6.73 -10.18 -9.56
CA THR A 4 7.73 -11.20 -9.21
C THR A 4 9.03 -10.61 -8.70
N ASP A 5 9.25 -9.32 -8.93
CA ASP A 5 10.43 -8.60 -8.48
C ASP A 5 10.47 -8.56 -6.93
N THR A 6 11.65 -8.84 -6.36
CA THR A 6 11.87 -8.85 -4.90
C THR A 6 11.88 -7.44 -4.32
N ASP A 7 12.30 -6.46 -5.11
CA ASP A 7 12.30 -5.03 -4.82
C ASP A 7 10.91 -4.39 -4.89
N VAL A 8 9.88 -5.14 -5.31
CA VAL A 8 8.51 -4.62 -5.51
C VAL A 8 7.57 -5.09 -4.40
N GLY A 9 7.06 -4.14 -3.62
CA GLY A 9 5.94 -4.32 -2.69
C GLY A 9 4.60 -4.13 -3.41
N THR A 10 3.65 -5.01 -3.17
CA THR A 10 2.28 -4.87 -3.72
C THR A 10 1.25 -4.91 -2.60
N GLY A 11 0.40 -3.88 -2.55
CA GLY A 11 -0.77 -3.81 -1.67
C GLY A 11 -2.05 -3.87 -2.50
N LEU A 12 -2.96 -4.75 -2.13
CA LEU A 12 -4.32 -4.79 -2.69
C LEU A 12 -5.29 -4.56 -1.52
N VAL A 13 -6.09 -3.51 -1.62
CA VAL A 13 -7.08 -3.13 -0.61
C VAL A 13 -8.40 -2.80 -1.29
N GLY A 14 -9.51 -2.99 -0.57
CA GLY A 14 -10.83 -2.67 -1.08
C GLY A 14 -11.82 -2.41 0.05
N ALA A 15 -12.77 -1.50 -0.22
CA ALA A 15 -13.84 -1.13 0.69
C ALA A 15 -15.17 -1.70 0.15
N PRO A 16 -15.65 -2.86 0.65
CA PRO A 16 -16.83 -3.53 0.11
C PRO A 16 -18.11 -2.69 0.23
N ALA A 17 -18.17 -1.75 1.17
CA ALA A 17 -19.31 -0.85 1.35
C ALA A 17 -19.47 0.18 0.22
N CYS A 18 -18.36 0.64 -0.37
CA CYS A 18 -18.36 1.69 -1.39
C CYS A 18 -18.00 1.16 -2.78
N GLY A 19 -17.55 -0.09 -2.88
CA GLY A 19 -17.10 -0.71 -4.13
C GLY A 19 -15.73 -0.20 -4.61
N ASP A 20 -15.02 0.58 -3.79
CA ASP A 20 -13.70 1.09 -4.13
C ASP A 20 -12.65 -0.02 -3.94
N VAL A 21 -11.80 -0.23 -4.94
CA VAL A 21 -10.70 -1.22 -4.93
C VAL A 21 -9.44 -0.56 -5.44
N MET A 22 -8.36 -0.63 -4.65
CA MET A 22 -7.08 -0.03 -4.98
C MET A 22 -5.98 -1.07 -4.92
N LYS A 23 -5.17 -1.11 -5.98
CA LYS A 23 -3.91 -1.84 -6.04
C LYS A 23 -2.76 -0.85 -6.14
N LEU A 24 -1.87 -0.88 -5.17
CA LEU A 24 -0.66 -0.07 -5.12
C LEU A 24 0.57 -0.97 -5.30
N GLN A 25 1.51 -0.52 -6.11
CA GLN A 25 2.81 -1.17 -6.29
C GLN A 25 3.90 -0.14 -6.07
N ILE A 26 4.82 -0.45 -5.17
CA ILE A 26 5.98 0.37 -4.84
C ILE A 26 7.23 -0.39 -5.23
N ARG A 27 8.20 0.28 -5.84
CA ARG A 27 9.57 -0.22 -6.01
C ARG A 27 10.45 0.46 -4.98
N VAL A 28 11.25 -0.34 -4.28
CA VAL A 28 12.11 0.12 -3.21
C VAL A 28 13.56 -0.13 -3.58
N ASP A 29 14.40 0.86 -3.38
CA ASP A 29 15.85 0.70 -3.55
C ASP A 29 16.43 0.05 -2.29
N PRO A 30 17.04 -1.15 -2.38
CA PRO A 30 17.49 -1.91 -1.22
C PRO A 30 18.66 -1.25 -0.46
N ASN A 31 19.37 -0.31 -1.08
CA ASN A 31 20.50 0.39 -0.46
C ASN A 31 20.06 1.44 0.56
N ASN A 32 18.98 2.17 0.27
CA ASN A 32 18.54 3.33 1.04
C ASN A 32 17.15 3.15 1.66
N ASN A 33 16.46 2.02 1.39
CA ASN A 33 15.06 1.81 1.75
C ASN A 33 14.14 2.95 1.28
N THR A 34 14.48 3.57 0.15
CA THR A 34 13.72 4.66 -0.47
C THR A 34 12.83 4.13 -1.58
N ILE A 35 11.65 4.72 -1.73
CA ILE A 35 10.71 4.36 -2.78
C ILE A 35 11.12 5.07 -4.07
N SER A 36 11.62 4.31 -5.06
CA SER A 36 12.09 4.87 -6.34
C SER A 36 10.99 5.08 -7.37
N ASP A 37 10.01 4.17 -7.42
CA ASP A 37 8.89 4.27 -8.35
C ASP A 37 7.60 3.74 -7.70
N VAL A 38 6.47 4.34 -8.06
CA VAL A 38 5.15 4.03 -7.48
C VAL A 38 4.12 4.01 -8.59
N LYS A 39 3.35 2.93 -8.66
CA LYS A 39 2.24 2.79 -9.61
C LYS A 39 1.00 2.33 -8.89
N PHE A 40 -0.12 2.96 -9.22
CA PHE A 40 -1.42 2.59 -8.68
C PHE A 40 -2.37 2.18 -9.80
N LYS A 41 -3.30 1.29 -9.46
CA LYS A 41 -4.47 0.97 -10.26
C LYS A 41 -5.64 0.97 -9.30
N THR A 42 -6.57 1.90 -9.49
CA THR A 42 -7.71 2.07 -8.59
C THR A 42 -9.01 2.02 -9.39
N PHE A 43 -10.03 1.44 -8.80
CA PHE A 43 -11.42 1.45 -9.23
C PHE A 43 -12.22 2.09 -8.12
N GLY A 44 -12.95 3.15 -8.43
CA GLY A 44 -13.72 3.85 -7.43
C GLY A 44 -14.19 5.21 -7.88
N CYS A 45 -14.74 5.96 -6.95
CA CYS A 45 -15.17 7.32 -7.21
C CYS A 45 -13.98 8.27 -7.52
N GLY A 46 -14.24 9.40 -8.19
CA GLY A 46 -13.19 10.37 -8.53
C GLY A 46 -12.38 10.88 -7.32
N SER A 47 -13.00 10.90 -6.14
CA SER A 47 -12.31 11.22 -4.88
C SER A 47 -11.27 10.16 -4.49
N ALA A 48 -11.55 8.87 -4.68
CA ALA A 48 -10.59 7.80 -4.46
C ALA A 48 -9.44 7.84 -5.47
N ILE A 49 -9.72 8.20 -6.74
CA ILE A 49 -8.70 8.40 -7.77
C ILE A 49 -7.77 9.56 -7.39
N ALA A 50 -8.34 10.69 -6.96
CA ALA A 50 -7.57 11.86 -6.52
C ALA A 50 -6.68 11.53 -5.30
N SER A 51 -7.23 10.87 -4.27
CA SER A 51 -6.48 10.42 -3.09
C SER A 51 -5.34 9.47 -3.46
N SER A 52 -5.60 8.53 -4.37
CA SER A 52 -4.58 7.58 -4.84
C SER A 52 -3.45 8.29 -5.58
N SER A 53 -3.79 9.22 -6.47
CA SER A 53 -2.81 9.99 -7.25
C SER A 53 -1.96 10.90 -6.35
N TYR A 54 -2.58 11.55 -5.36
CA TYR A 54 -1.86 12.39 -4.42
C TYR A 54 -0.89 11.56 -3.57
N LEU A 55 -1.34 10.41 -3.07
CA LEU A 55 -0.49 9.50 -2.30
C LEU A 55 0.75 9.09 -3.09
N THR A 56 0.62 8.73 -4.37
CA THR A 56 1.76 8.25 -5.17
C THR A 56 2.83 9.30 -5.40
N GLU A 57 2.45 10.58 -5.50
CA GLU A 57 3.40 11.68 -5.58
C GLU A 57 4.05 11.95 -4.22
N LEU A 58 3.28 11.87 -3.14
CA LEU A 58 3.78 12.06 -1.79
C LEU A 58 4.82 11.01 -1.41
N VAL A 59 4.56 9.72 -1.68
CA VAL A 59 5.45 8.63 -1.25
C VAL A 59 6.70 8.47 -2.13
N ARG A 60 6.75 9.11 -3.30
CA ARG A 60 7.88 8.98 -4.21
C ARG A 60 9.10 9.68 -3.61
N GLY A 61 10.22 8.97 -3.48
CA GLY A 61 11.44 9.48 -2.87
C GLY A 61 11.45 9.49 -1.34
N MET A 62 10.36 9.08 -0.69
CA MET A 62 10.33 8.89 0.77
C MET A 62 10.96 7.56 1.19
N THR A 63 11.39 7.49 2.44
CA THR A 63 11.79 6.22 3.07
C THR A 63 10.55 5.38 3.38
N LEU A 64 10.72 4.06 3.52
CA LEU A 64 9.62 3.18 3.94
C LEU A 64 9.04 3.57 5.31
N GLU A 65 9.89 4.01 6.23
CA GLU A 65 9.47 4.43 7.57
C GLU A 65 8.61 5.69 7.53
N ASP A 66 8.94 6.64 6.66
CA ASP A 66 8.16 7.88 6.53
C ASP A 66 6.87 7.65 5.74
N ALA A 67 6.92 6.82 4.70
CA ALA A 67 5.73 6.40 3.96
C ALA A 67 4.73 5.65 4.86
N ALA A 68 5.20 4.89 5.86
CA ALA A 68 4.33 4.21 6.83
C ALA A 68 3.68 5.15 7.85
N LYS A 69 4.21 6.37 8.04
CA LYS A 69 3.67 7.38 8.97
C LYS A 69 2.57 8.25 8.34
N ILE A 70 2.38 8.17 7.04
CA ILE A 70 1.34 8.92 6.33
C ILE A 70 -0.03 8.56 6.89
N ARG A 71 -0.84 9.58 7.16
CA ARG A 71 -2.18 9.43 7.74
C ARG A 71 -3.24 9.94 6.78
N ASN A 72 -4.41 9.30 6.80
CA ASN A 72 -5.59 9.70 6.04
C ASN A 72 -5.99 11.16 6.28
N THR A 73 -5.73 11.70 7.48
CA THR A 73 -6.09 13.07 7.86
C THR A 73 -5.32 14.11 7.06
N GLU A 74 -4.06 13.82 6.73
CA GLU A 74 -3.21 14.72 5.94
C GLU A 74 -3.66 14.74 4.49
N ILE A 75 -3.92 13.55 3.92
CA ILE A 75 -4.45 13.38 2.56
C ILE A 75 -5.83 14.07 2.43
N ALA A 76 -6.71 13.89 3.42
CA ALA A 76 -8.04 14.49 3.42
C ALA A 76 -7.99 16.01 3.53
N LYS A 77 -7.04 16.56 4.32
CA LYS A 77 -6.86 17.99 4.48
C LYS A 77 -6.37 18.63 3.18
N GLU A 78 -5.42 18.01 2.50
CA GLU A 78 -4.88 18.54 1.24
C GLU A 78 -5.92 18.54 0.12
N LEU A 79 -6.72 17.48 0.05
CA LEU A 79 -7.78 17.34 -0.95
C LEU A 79 -9.09 18.05 -0.54
N CYS A 80 -9.12 18.75 0.59
CA CYS A 80 -10.30 19.41 1.15
C CYS A 80 -11.54 18.50 1.17
N LEU A 81 -11.35 17.21 1.51
CA LEU A 81 -12.42 16.23 1.43
C LEU A 81 -13.48 16.51 2.52
N PRO A 82 -14.77 16.50 2.17
CA PRO A 82 -15.83 16.61 3.16
C PRO A 82 -15.81 15.40 4.11
N PRO A 83 -16.29 15.53 5.36
CA PRO A 83 -16.26 14.46 6.35
C PRO A 83 -16.87 13.13 5.89
N VAL A 84 -17.85 13.18 4.99
CA VAL A 84 -18.53 12.01 4.43
C VAL A 84 -17.62 11.15 3.53
N LYS A 85 -16.58 11.75 2.93
CA LYS A 85 -15.68 11.09 1.96
C LYS A 85 -14.31 10.70 2.53
N LEU A 86 -14.16 10.69 3.86
CA LEU A 86 -12.91 10.28 4.52
C LEU A 86 -12.53 8.81 4.28
N HIS A 87 -13.48 7.95 3.89
CA HIS A 87 -13.18 6.57 3.53
C HIS A 87 -12.23 6.47 2.31
N CYS A 88 -12.27 7.44 1.39
CA CYS A 88 -11.38 7.46 0.23
C CYS A 88 -9.92 7.74 0.62
N SER A 89 -9.67 8.49 1.70
CA SER A 89 -8.32 8.72 2.23
C SER A 89 -7.83 7.57 3.11
N MET A 90 -8.74 6.87 3.80
CA MET A 90 -8.42 5.63 4.52
C MET A 90 -7.95 4.53 3.55
N LEU A 91 -8.60 4.37 2.40
CA LEU A 91 -8.20 3.41 1.37
C LEU A 91 -6.75 3.62 0.92
N ALA A 92 -6.35 4.88 0.72
CA ALA A 92 -4.98 5.25 0.32
C ALA A 92 -3.96 4.90 1.42
N GLU A 93 -4.27 5.18 2.69
CA GLU A 93 -3.44 4.84 3.84
C GLU A 93 -3.27 3.32 4.00
N ASP A 94 -4.34 2.56 3.85
CA ASP A 94 -4.30 1.09 3.96
C ASP A 94 -3.51 0.47 2.80
N ALA A 95 -3.62 1.05 1.60
CA ALA A 95 -2.89 0.59 0.42
C ALA A 95 -1.36 0.69 0.61
N ILE A 96 -0.87 1.81 1.14
CA ILE A 96 0.58 2.00 1.37
C ILE A 96 1.10 1.08 2.46
N LYS A 97 0.39 0.94 3.57
CA LYS A 97 0.77 0.02 4.65
C LYS A 97 0.81 -1.43 4.19
N SER A 98 -0.18 -1.84 3.39
CA SER A 98 -0.23 -3.18 2.79
C SER A 98 0.93 -3.42 1.84
N ALA A 99 1.27 -2.44 0.98
CA ALA A 99 2.39 -2.55 0.04
C ALA A 99 3.76 -2.64 0.75
N ILE A 100 3.96 -1.84 1.81
CA ILE A 100 5.17 -1.86 2.63
C ILE A 100 5.29 -3.19 3.39
N SER A 101 4.19 -3.68 3.99
CA SER A 101 4.16 -4.98 4.66
C SER A 101 4.54 -6.11 3.70
N ASN A 102 3.99 -6.11 2.48
CA ASN A 102 4.33 -7.08 1.45
C ASN A 102 5.82 -7.04 1.06
N TYR A 103 6.41 -5.85 0.96
CA TYR A 103 7.85 -5.70 0.72
C TYR A 103 8.68 -6.32 1.85
N TYR A 104 8.32 -6.06 3.12
CA TYR A 104 9.02 -6.65 4.26
C TYR A 104 8.85 -8.17 4.37
N THR A 105 7.71 -8.73 3.94
CA THR A 105 7.52 -10.18 3.86
C THR A 105 8.45 -10.82 2.84
N LYS A 106 8.72 -10.14 1.72
CA LYS A 106 9.67 -10.61 0.69
C LYS A 106 11.13 -10.39 1.11
N ASN A 107 11.42 -9.31 1.83
CA ASN A 107 12.76 -8.93 2.27
C ASN A 107 12.85 -8.85 3.81
N PRO A 108 12.99 -10.00 4.51
CA PRO A 108 13.04 -10.03 5.97
C PRO A 108 14.27 -9.31 6.55
N THR A 109 15.34 -9.14 5.77
CA THR A 109 16.56 -8.41 6.15
C THR A 109 16.38 -6.89 6.14
N ALA A 110 15.40 -6.36 5.41
CA ALA A 110 15.08 -4.93 5.35
C ALA A 110 14.30 -4.46 6.58
N ARG A 111 13.75 -5.38 7.39
CA ARG A 111 13.29 -5.03 8.73
C ARG A 111 14.53 -4.73 9.57
N LYS A 112 14.82 -3.44 9.78
CA LYS A 112 15.72 -3.03 10.85
C LYS A 112 15.11 -3.59 12.15
N ALA A 113 15.73 -4.64 12.68
CA ALA A 113 15.39 -5.18 13.98
C ALA A 113 15.54 -4.03 14.99
N THR A 114 14.41 -3.44 15.39
CA THR A 114 14.40 -2.49 16.49
C THR A 114 14.71 -3.30 17.75
N ASN A 115 15.96 -3.21 18.19
CA ASN A 115 16.37 -3.61 19.54
C ASN A 115 15.70 -2.65 20.54
N LEU A 116 14.42 -2.88 20.84
CA LEU A 116 13.75 -2.28 21.99
C LEU A 116 12.95 -3.40 22.68
N GLY A 117 13.37 -3.71 23.90
CA GLY A 117 13.02 -4.93 24.61
C GLY A 117 11.51 -5.19 24.74
N GLY A 118 11.12 -6.43 24.44
CA GLY A 118 10.05 -7.13 25.14
C GLY A 118 8.66 -6.50 25.06
N THR A 119 8.05 -6.45 23.88
CA THR A 119 6.60 -6.67 23.68
C THR A 119 6.36 -6.84 22.17
N GLY A 120 6.58 -8.07 21.70
CA GLY A 120 6.27 -8.45 20.32
C GLY A 120 4.76 -8.47 20.09
N SER A 121 4.17 -7.30 19.83
CA SER A 121 2.88 -7.26 19.16
C SER A 121 3.13 -7.64 17.71
N SER A 122 3.00 -8.93 17.43
CA SER A 122 2.90 -9.46 16.08
C SER A 122 1.79 -8.70 15.35
N LEU A 123 2.11 -8.07 14.21
CA LEU A 123 1.07 -7.58 13.33
C LEU A 123 0.15 -8.76 12.95
N PRO A 124 -1.18 -8.58 12.95
CA PRO A 124 -2.10 -9.66 12.62
C PRO A 124 -1.82 -10.18 11.22
N LYS A 125 -1.74 -11.50 11.09
CA LYS A 125 -1.62 -12.20 9.79
C LYS A 125 -2.87 -11.89 8.97
N ILE A 126 -2.76 -10.98 8.02
CA ILE A 126 -3.77 -10.79 6.98
C ILE A 126 -3.50 -11.86 5.93
N GLU A 127 -4.30 -12.92 5.95
CA GLU A 127 -4.29 -13.96 4.92
C GLU A 127 -4.87 -13.37 3.63
N VAL A 128 -3.99 -13.04 2.69
CA VAL A 128 -4.40 -12.68 1.33
C VAL A 128 -4.66 -13.98 0.58
N GLU A 129 -5.93 -14.35 0.50
CA GLU A 129 -6.42 -15.49 -0.28
C GLU A 129 -6.11 -15.24 -1.77
N THR A 130 -5.19 -16.02 -2.32
CA THR A 130 -4.87 -15.98 -3.75
C THR A 130 -6.00 -16.62 -4.52
N VAL A 131 -6.87 -15.82 -5.14
CA VAL A 131 -7.82 -16.30 -6.13
C VAL A 131 -7.03 -16.85 -7.32
N THR A 132 -6.99 -18.17 -7.44
CA THR A 132 -6.46 -18.91 -8.59
C THR A 132 -7.37 -18.66 -9.80
N GLU A 133 -6.80 -18.09 -10.87
CA GLU A 133 -7.47 -17.98 -12.17
C GLU A 133 -7.77 -19.38 -12.73
N PRO A 134 -8.97 -19.65 -13.27
CA PRO A 134 -9.27 -20.93 -13.88
C PRO A 134 -8.50 -21.06 -15.20
N LYS A 135 -7.70 -22.13 -15.27
CA LYS A 135 -6.97 -22.59 -16.45
C LYS A 135 -7.92 -22.75 -17.64
N ALA A 136 -7.56 -22.13 -18.76
CA ALA A 136 -8.23 -22.22 -20.04
C ALA A 136 -8.56 -23.67 -20.43
N ALA A 137 -9.84 -23.93 -20.73
CA ALA A 137 -10.29 -25.15 -21.36
C ALA A 137 -9.79 -25.18 -22.81
N THR A 138 -9.06 -26.24 -23.16
CA THR A 138 -8.70 -26.61 -24.53
C THR A 138 -9.07 -28.08 -24.70
N ALA A 139 -9.62 -28.40 -25.88
CA ALA A 139 -10.24 -29.64 -26.33
C ALA A 139 -11.73 -29.81 -25.97
#